data_AF-A0A847WHW2-F1
#
_entry.id   AF-A0A847WHW2-F1
#
_cell.length_a   1.000
_cell.length_b   1.000
_cell.length_c   1.000
_cell.angle_alpha   90.00
_cell.angle_beta   90.00
_cell.angle_gamma   90.00
#
_symmetry.space_group_name_H-M   'P 1'
#
loop_
_entity.id
_entity.type
_entity.pdbx_description
1 polymer ?
#
loop_
_entity_poly.entity_id
_entity_poly.type
_entity_poly.pdbx_seq_one_letter_code
_entity_poly.pdbx_strand_id
1 'polypeptide(L)'
;MKKKARKLTLISIVIILLIFTACSNNENQVDVAEDKIKEVEDKIKFEYNDDVEVHGNIKFTVNPKIESTYMAVKMLEKETGFTNYRISGGYIGAGQEWLKDYKTHEFIKLLEDMIKNNYQYDAIPTTLHYFDDNFELRNDIEFDEFNVSRAGGMDKLQRLVSHLKDFMEDSDLKSFFNKYEDFYIERMQKGQERVHDKEVEKIINGFYGHPIDEALVTVTPLSMNAYGSSVLRKDGILEVKPTMDVFDNEKLFVSILIHEISHTYVNPLTAENIDKVNKTDALFEPIRDIMARQAYPIWEYAVNEHIVRANTALMMGQIYGESECESELSKNRNEGFMYIDDIAKSIVYYSQNRDKYPEFEGYYLEIIKLLEDLNGDS
;
A
#
# COMPACT_ATOMS: atom_id res chain seq x y z
N MET A 1 -1.20 -8.05 41.85
CA MET A 1 -0.56 -8.39 43.15
C MET A 1 0.31 -9.64 42.99
N LYS A 2 1.56 -9.55 43.47
CA LYS A 2 2.58 -10.61 43.69
C LYS A 2 3.35 -11.19 42.50
N LYS A 3 4.49 -10.51 42.25
CA LYS A 3 5.82 -11.05 41.92
C LYS A 3 6.12 -12.37 42.65
N LYS A 4 6.89 -13.26 41.99
CA LYS A 4 8.02 -13.93 42.65
C LYS A 4 9.15 -14.19 41.64
N ALA A 5 10.35 -13.87 42.10
CA ALA A 5 11.58 -13.79 41.35
C ALA A 5 12.52 -14.98 41.64
N ARG A 6 13.43 -15.20 40.69
CA ARG A 6 14.83 -15.65 40.79
C ARG A 6 15.15 -17.03 41.40
N LYS A 7 15.93 -17.78 40.62
CA LYS A 7 17.21 -18.34 41.09
C LYS A 7 18.31 -18.02 40.07
N LEU A 8 19.30 -17.25 40.53
CA LEU A 8 20.63 -17.10 39.93
C LEU A 8 21.49 -18.30 40.35
N THR A 9 22.45 -18.69 39.51
CA THR A 9 23.69 -19.30 39.97
C THR A 9 24.86 -18.74 39.15
N LEU A 10 25.74 -18.04 39.88
CA LEU A 10 27.12 -17.60 39.58
C LEU A 10 28.01 -18.79 39.12
N ILE A 11 29.20 -18.71 38.52
CA ILE A 11 30.29 -17.74 38.29
C ILE A 11 31.17 -18.37 37.19
N SER A 12 31.83 -17.59 36.33
CA SER A 12 33.28 -17.75 36.06
C SER A 12 33.84 -16.49 35.42
N ILE A 13 34.76 -15.88 36.16
CA ILE A 13 35.49 -14.64 35.90
C ILE A 13 36.81 -15.02 35.22
N VAL A 14 37.18 -14.34 34.13
CA VAL A 14 38.59 -14.12 33.78
C VAL A 14 38.75 -12.65 33.38
N ILE A 15 39.50 -11.94 34.20
CA ILE A 15 39.98 -10.57 33.99
C ILE A 15 41.43 -10.68 33.51
N ILE A 16 41.77 -10.02 32.40
CA ILE A 16 43.15 -9.59 32.15
C ILE A 16 43.11 -8.10 31.79
N LEU A 17 43.59 -7.32 32.75
CA LEU A 17 43.99 -5.92 32.63
C LEU A 17 45.41 -5.86 32.04
N LEU A 18 45.64 -5.00 31.05
CA LEU A 18 46.96 -4.43 30.80
C LEU A 18 46.83 -2.92 30.71
N ILE A 19 47.37 -2.27 31.73
CA ILE A 19 47.64 -0.83 31.84
C ILE A 19 49.08 -0.64 31.35
N PHE A 20 49.31 0.28 30.42
CA PHE A 20 50.59 0.98 30.31
C PHE A 20 50.36 2.49 30.36
N THR A 21 51.15 3.13 31.21
CA THR A 21 51.12 4.52 31.64
C THR A 21 51.78 5.49 30.65
N ALA A 22 51.32 6.73 30.74
CA ALA A 22 51.64 7.92 29.94
C ALA A 22 53.10 8.40 29.95
N CYS A 23 53.47 9.15 28.91
CA CYS A 23 54.32 10.35 28.95
C CYS A 23 53.92 11.32 27.81
N SER A 24 54.19 12.60 28.03
CA SER A 24 53.42 13.79 27.64
C SER A 24 53.88 14.57 26.40
N ASN A 25 52.92 15.35 25.85
CA ASN A 25 53.00 16.64 25.14
C ASN A 25 53.55 16.68 23.69
N ASN A 26 52.67 16.92 22.71
CA ASN A 26 52.49 18.25 22.10
C ASN A 26 51.34 18.29 21.08
N GLU A 27 50.46 19.27 21.28
CA GLU A 27 49.70 20.10 20.31
C GLU A 27 48.83 19.47 19.20
N ASN A 28 47.60 19.98 19.17
CA ASN A 28 46.55 19.94 18.13
C ASN A 28 45.59 18.75 18.15
N GLN A 29 44.65 18.88 19.08
CA GLN A 29 43.33 18.28 19.11
C GLN A 29 42.45 18.87 17.99
N VAL A 30 42.09 18.07 16.98
CA VAL A 30 40.81 18.15 16.25
C VAL A 30 40.41 16.73 15.83
N ASP A 31 39.86 15.97 16.77
CA ASP A 31 39.07 14.76 16.51
C ASP A 31 37.68 15.18 16.00
N VAL A 32 37.57 15.51 14.71
CA VAL A 32 36.26 15.83 14.07
C VAL A 32 36.05 15.04 12.77
N ALA A 33 36.97 14.15 12.40
CA ALA A 33 36.90 13.44 11.13
C ALA A 33 36.30 12.03 11.22
N GLU A 34 36.44 11.29 12.32
CA GLU A 34 35.99 9.88 12.37
C GLU A 34 34.53 9.69 12.82
N ASP A 35 34.01 10.53 13.72
CA ASP A 35 32.60 10.42 14.17
C ASP A 35 31.60 10.82 13.07
N LYS A 36 31.97 11.73 12.16
CA LYS A 36 31.14 12.09 10.99
C LYS A 36 31.19 11.06 9.87
N ILE A 37 32.18 10.16 9.85
CA ILE A 37 32.31 9.14 8.81
C ILE A 37 31.40 7.94 9.11
N LYS A 38 31.09 7.66 10.38
CA LYS A 38 30.08 6.64 10.75
C LYS A 38 28.64 7.12 10.70
N GLU A 39 28.39 8.41 10.88
CA GLU A 39 27.03 9.00 10.84
C GLU A 39 26.41 9.07 9.42
N VAL A 40 27.22 8.85 8.37
CA VAL A 40 26.82 9.03 6.96
C VAL A 40 26.66 7.70 6.20
N GLU A 41 27.04 6.55 6.78
CA GLU A 41 27.02 5.26 6.05
C GLU A 41 25.61 4.61 5.94
N ASP A 42 24.61 5.05 6.72
CA ASP A 42 23.34 4.34 6.93
C ASP A 42 22.08 4.88 6.22
N LYS A 43 22.16 5.79 5.24
CA LYS A 43 20.94 6.23 4.51
C LYS A 43 20.53 5.30 3.35
N ILE A 44 19.89 4.18 3.67
CA ILE A 44 18.63 3.70 3.07
C ILE A 44 17.84 3.01 4.20
N LYS A 45 17.18 3.81 5.03
CA LYS A 45 16.00 3.40 5.79
C LYS A 45 14.99 4.51 5.62
N PHE A 46 13.93 4.25 4.86
CA PHE A 46 12.78 5.14 4.74
C PHE A 46 11.65 4.71 5.69
N GLU A 47 12.02 4.16 6.84
CA GLU A 47 11.13 4.15 8.00
C GLU A 47 11.34 5.46 8.74
N TYR A 48 10.23 6.15 9.02
CA TYR A 48 10.10 7.30 9.92
C TYR A 48 11.43 7.88 10.41
N ASN A 49 11.93 8.90 9.71
CA ASN A 49 12.81 9.84 10.41
C ASN A 49 11.94 10.66 11.36
N ASP A 50 12.50 11.10 12.48
CA ASP A 50 11.87 11.89 13.56
C ASP A 50 11.23 13.22 13.08
N ASP A 51 11.22 13.49 11.78
CA ASP A 51 10.83 14.74 11.11
C ASP A 51 9.40 14.73 10.51
N VAL A 52 8.70 13.59 10.46
CA VAL A 52 7.29 13.53 10.03
C VAL A 52 6.39 13.38 11.25
N GLU A 53 5.54 14.37 11.51
CA GLU A 53 4.53 14.25 12.57
C GLU A 53 3.51 13.17 12.19
N VAL A 54 3.35 12.17 13.05
CA VAL A 54 2.48 11.01 12.82
C VAL A 54 1.24 11.13 13.67
N HIS A 55 0.07 11.09 13.03
CA HIS A 55 -1.21 11.06 13.71
C HIS A 55 -1.93 9.75 13.42
N GLY A 56 -2.26 9.00 14.48
CA GLY A 56 -3.08 7.80 14.38
C GLY A 56 -2.37 6.59 13.74
N ASN A 57 -3.18 5.71 13.16
CA ASN A 57 -2.79 4.41 12.61
C ASN A 57 -2.63 4.41 11.09
N ILE A 58 -3.01 5.49 10.40
CA ILE A 58 -2.72 5.68 8.96
C ILE A 58 -1.38 6.41 8.81
N LYS A 59 -0.42 5.69 8.26
CA LYS A 59 1.00 5.98 8.25
C LYS A 59 1.50 6.11 6.81
N PHE A 60 2.55 6.90 6.57
CA PHE A 60 3.13 7.07 5.22
C PHE A 60 4.61 6.70 5.25
N THR A 61 5.09 6.05 4.20
CA THR A 61 6.48 5.62 4.03
C THR A 61 6.89 5.71 2.56
N VAL A 62 8.18 5.56 2.29
CA VAL A 62 8.69 5.26 0.95
C VAL A 62 9.31 3.87 0.99
N ASN A 63 9.00 3.04 0.01
CA ASN A 63 9.65 1.75 -0.15
C ASN A 63 10.58 1.80 -1.38
N PRO A 64 11.90 1.83 -1.20
CA PRO A 64 12.86 1.87 -2.30
C PRO A 64 12.66 0.75 -3.32
N LYS A 65 12.29 -0.45 -2.89
CA LYS A 65 12.05 -1.58 -3.81
C LYS A 65 10.90 -1.27 -4.76
N ILE A 66 9.80 -0.73 -4.23
CA ILE A 66 8.62 -0.36 -5.00
C ILE A 66 8.94 0.82 -5.91
N GLU A 67 9.50 1.90 -5.38
CA GLU A 67 9.78 3.09 -6.19
C GLU A 67 10.81 2.81 -7.30
N SER A 68 11.88 2.06 -7.02
CA SER A 68 12.85 1.63 -8.04
C SER A 68 12.20 0.76 -9.12
N THR A 69 11.26 -0.10 -8.75
CA THR A 69 10.49 -0.89 -9.72
C THR A 69 9.60 0.00 -10.58
N TYR A 70 8.96 1.02 -10.01
CA TYR A 70 8.13 1.96 -10.78
C TYR A 70 8.97 2.88 -11.68
N MET A 71 10.17 3.28 -11.25
CA MET A 71 11.16 3.95 -12.11
C MET A 71 11.53 3.06 -13.31
N ALA A 72 11.77 1.77 -13.07
CA ALA A 72 12.07 0.81 -14.13
C ALA A 72 10.88 0.57 -15.09
N VAL A 73 9.65 0.45 -14.56
CA VAL A 73 8.44 0.37 -15.40
C VAL A 73 8.34 1.59 -16.32
N LYS A 74 8.64 2.79 -15.79
CA LYS A 74 8.67 4.02 -16.59
C LYS A 74 9.74 3.99 -17.68
N MET A 75 10.91 3.40 -17.43
CA MET A 75 11.96 3.24 -18.45
C MET A 75 11.55 2.34 -19.62
N LEU A 76 10.60 1.41 -19.42
CA LEU A 76 10.14 0.52 -20.48
C LEU A 76 9.37 1.29 -21.57
N GLU A 77 8.95 2.53 -21.32
CA GLU A 77 8.25 3.40 -22.29
C GLU A 77 7.02 2.73 -22.95
N LYS A 78 6.48 1.68 -22.33
CA LYS A 78 5.27 1.00 -22.79
C LYS A 78 4.06 1.60 -22.11
N GLU A 79 2.95 1.68 -22.84
CA GLU A 79 1.62 1.78 -22.24
C GLU A 79 1.37 0.52 -21.42
N THR A 80 1.83 0.53 -20.18
CA THR A 80 1.32 -0.36 -19.16
C THR A 80 0.09 0.32 -18.57
N GLY A 81 -0.85 -0.44 -18.01
CA GLY A 81 -1.99 0.14 -17.27
C GLY A 81 -1.58 1.05 -16.09
N PHE A 82 -0.28 1.20 -15.82
CA PHE A 82 0.32 2.01 -14.78
C PHE A 82 0.80 3.41 -15.21
N THR A 83 0.86 3.76 -16.51
CA THR A 83 1.69 4.91 -16.97
C THR A 83 1.01 5.94 -17.93
N ASN A 84 -0.13 6.53 -17.56
CA ASN A 84 -0.73 7.82 -18.02
C ASN A 84 -0.74 9.01 -16.99
N TYR A 85 0.39 9.69 -16.82
CA TYR A 85 0.76 10.60 -15.71
C TYR A 85 -0.15 11.82 -15.42
N ARG A 86 -0.19 12.26 -14.15
CA ARG A 86 -0.72 13.58 -13.72
C ARG A 86 0.32 14.59 -13.20
N ILE A 87 1.56 14.16 -12.90
CA ILE A 87 2.62 15.06 -12.40
C ILE A 87 3.57 15.50 -13.52
N SER A 88 3.91 16.80 -13.49
CA SER A 88 4.80 17.49 -14.41
C SER A 88 6.29 17.28 -14.10
N GLY A 89 6.98 16.62 -15.03
CA GLY A 89 8.30 17.00 -15.57
C GLY A 89 9.59 16.82 -14.74
N GLY A 90 9.63 17.22 -13.46
CA GLY A 90 10.89 17.40 -12.72
C GLY A 90 11.50 16.11 -12.16
N TYR A 91 10.82 15.51 -11.17
CA TYR A 91 11.29 14.29 -10.50
C TYR A 91 11.35 13.10 -11.47
N ILE A 92 10.29 12.92 -12.28
CA ILE A 92 10.21 11.85 -13.27
C ILE A 92 11.36 11.96 -14.28
N GLY A 93 11.61 13.17 -14.81
CA GLY A 93 12.70 13.40 -15.75
C GLY A 93 14.07 13.14 -15.12
N ALA A 94 14.25 13.51 -13.85
CA ALA A 94 15.48 13.21 -13.13
C ALA A 94 15.71 11.70 -12.95
N GLY A 95 14.67 10.93 -12.63
CA GLY A 95 14.76 9.47 -12.55
C GLY A 95 15.09 8.81 -13.88
N GLN A 96 14.45 9.27 -14.97
CA GLN A 96 14.75 8.79 -16.32
C GLN A 96 16.18 9.10 -16.75
N GLU A 97 16.65 10.30 -16.46
CA GLU A 97 18.03 10.71 -16.75
C GLU A 97 19.04 9.92 -15.93
N TRP A 98 18.75 9.68 -14.64
CA TRP A 98 19.61 8.90 -13.75
C TRP A 98 19.77 7.45 -14.25
N LEU A 99 18.69 6.85 -14.74
CA LEU A 99 18.67 5.45 -15.12
C LEU A 99 18.91 5.20 -16.62
N LYS A 100 19.22 6.23 -17.41
CA LYS A 100 19.28 6.15 -18.89
C LYS A 100 20.21 5.06 -19.43
N ASP A 101 21.32 4.80 -18.74
CA ASP A 101 22.36 3.85 -19.17
C ASP A 101 22.07 2.41 -18.70
N TYR A 102 21.04 2.20 -17.86
CA TYR A 102 20.70 0.89 -17.27
C TYR A 102 19.54 0.18 -17.98
N LYS A 103 19.10 0.66 -19.15
CA LYS A 103 18.01 0.05 -19.94
C LYS A 103 18.26 -1.43 -20.32
N THR A 104 19.52 -1.88 -20.28
CA THR A 104 19.92 -3.26 -20.61
C THR A 104 20.23 -4.13 -19.39
N HIS A 105 20.00 -3.62 -18.17
CA HIS A 105 20.20 -4.36 -16.92
C HIS A 105 19.26 -5.58 -16.83
N GLU A 106 19.71 -6.68 -16.22
CA GLU A 106 18.94 -7.94 -16.15
C GLU A 106 17.60 -7.79 -15.43
N PHE A 107 17.54 -6.91 -14.41
CA PHE A 107 16.28 -6.51 -13.78
C PHE A 107 15.26 -5.96 -14.79
N ILE A 108 15.68 -5.02 -15.65
CA ILE A 108 14.78 -4.40 -16.64
C ILE A 108 14.26 -5.45 -17.62
N LYS A 109 15.13 -6.34 -18.10
CA LYS A 109 14.74 -7.43 -19.03
C LYS A 109 13.75 -8.40 -18.38
N LEU A 110 14.02 -8.83 -17.16
CA LEU A 110 13.17 -9.78 -16.45
C LEU A 110 11.82 -9.15 -16.07
N LEU A 111 11.83 -7.90 -15.60
CA LEU A 111 10.62 -7.14 -15.32
C LEU A 111 9.76 -6.99 -16.58
N GLU A 112 10.36 -6.63 -17.72
CA GLU A 112 9.66 -6.51 -19.00
C GLU A 112 9.02 -7.84 -19.44
N ASP A 113 9.74 -8.96 -19.26
CA ASP A 113 9.21 -10.30 -19.53
C ASP A 113 8.05 -10.66 -18.60
N MET A 114 8.17 -10.38 -17.30
CA MET A 114 7.10 -10.62 -16.34
C MET A 114 5.86 -9.77 -16.66
N ILE A 115 6.02 -8.50 -17.00
CA ILE A 115 4.91 -7.61 -17.39
C ILE A 115 4.19 -8.14 -18.64
N LYS A 116 4.93 -8.64 -19.64
CA LYS A 116 4.32 -9.30 -20.82
C LYS A 116 3.51 -10.55 -20.45
N ASN A 117 3.81 -11.16 -19.31
CA ASN A 117 3.17 -12.38 -18.80
C ASN A 117 2.29 -12.10 -17.56
N ASN A 118 1.56 -10.97 -17.55
CA ASN A 118 0.52 -10.63 -16.58
C ASN A 118 0.99 -10.18 -15.17
N TYR A 119 2.29 -9.94 -14.97
CA TYR A 119 2.79 -9.27 -13.76
C TYR A 119 2.55 -7.76 -13.85
N GLN A 120 1.33 -7.34 -13.52
CA GLN A 120 0.86 -5.96 -13.67
C GLN A 120 -0.04 -5.55 -12.49
N TYR A 121 -0.54 -4.32 -12.52
CA TYR A 121 -1.34 -3.65 -11.49
C TYR A 121 -0.85 -3.86 -10.04
N ASP A 122 -1.76 -4.22 -9.17
CA ASP A 122 -1.56 -4.54 -7.75
C ASP A 122 -0.53 -5.66 -7.49
N ALA A 123 -0.29 -6.56 -8.45
CA ALA A 123 0.65 -7.66 -8.24
C ALA A 123 2.09 -7.18 -8.00
N ILE A 124 2.48 -6.06 -8.61
CA ILE A 124 3.84 -5.51 -8.44
C ILE A 124 4.08 -5.04 -7.00
N PRO A 125 3.36 -4.04 -6.47
CA PRO A 125 3.57 -3.60 -5.09
C PRO A 125 3.28 -4.70 -4.07
N THR A 126 2.21 -5.49 -4.26
CA THR A 126 1.83 -6.57 -3.32
C THR A 126 2.96 -7.58 -3.13
N THR A 127 3.51 -8.11 -4.23
CA THR A 127 4.54 -9.15 -4.13
C THR A 127 5.90 -8.61 -3.66
N LEU A 128 6.19 -7.31 -3.86
CA LEU A 128 7.39 -6.69 -3.29
C LEU A 128 7.33 -6.54 -1.77
N HIS A 129 6.13 -6.52 -1.17
CA HIS A 129 5.97 -6.60 0.28
C HIS A 129 6.23 -7.99 0.87
N TYR A 130 6.43 -9.01 0.03
CA TYR A 130 6.84 -10.34 0.48
C TYR A 130 8.32 -10.42 0.85
N PHE A 131 9.08 -9.36 0.59
CA PHE A 131 10.51 -9.28 0.85
C PHE A 131 10.81 -8.22 1.90
N ASP A 132 11.69 -8.54 2.82
CA ASP A 132 12.18 -7.61 3.83
C ASP A 132 13.14 -6.57 3.21
N ASP A 133 13.67 -5.67 4.02
CA ASP A 133 14.58 -4.61 3.55
C ASP A 133 15.96 -5.12 3.14
N ASN A 134 16.28 -6.37 3.45
CA ASN A 134 17.48 -7.04 2.96
C ASN A 134 17.24 -7.77 1.62
N PHE A 135 16.06 -7.61 1.03
CA PHE A 135 15.62 -8.30 -0.19
C PHE A 135 15.43 -9.80 0.02
N GLU A 136 15.26 -10.24 1.26
CA GLU A 136 15.06 -11.64 1.62
C GLU A 136 13.57 -11.94 1.77
N LEU A 137 13.17 -13.15 1.37
CA LEU A 137 11.78 -13.57 1.45
C LEU A 137 11.34 -13.66 2.92
N ARG A 138 10.25 -12.96 3.25
CA ARG A 138 9.64 -12.97 4.58
C ARG A 138 9.14 -14.36 4.94
N ASN A 139 9.39 -14.79 6.18
CA ASN A 139 8.95 -16.08 6.70
C ASN A 139 7.74 -15.98 7.65
N ASP A 140 7.33 -14.75 7.98
CA ASP A 140 6.28 -14.41 8.94
C ASP A 140 4.91 -14.19 8.28
N ILE A 141 4.80 -14.33 6.95
CA ILE A 141 3.60 -14.04 6.17
C ILE A 141 3.06 -15.24 5.41
N GLU A 142 1.79 -15.16 5.05
CA GLU A 142 1.14 -16.03 4.08
C GLU A 142 1.23 -15.41 2.69
N PHE A 143 1.58 -16.22 1.69
CA PHE A 143 1.69 -15.75 0.31
C PHE A 143 0.37 -15.99 -0.41
N ASP A 144 -0.12 -14.96 -1.11
CA ASP A 144 -1.26 -15.11 -2.00
C ASP A 144 -0.83 -15.83 -3.29
N GLU A 145 -1.32 -17.06 -3.48
CA GLU A 145 -0.97 -17.88 -4.64
C GLU A 145 -1.36 -17.21 -5.96
N PHE A 146 -2.42 -16.39 -5.97
CA PHE A 146 -2.85 -15.67 -7.16
C PHE A 146 -1.79 -14.66 -7.60
N ASN A 147 -1.35 -13.76 -6.72
CA ASN A 147 -0.29 -12.80 -7.04
C ASN A 147 1.06 -13.46 -7.33
N VAL A 148 1.40 -14.55 -6.63
CA VAL A 148 2.61 -15.34 -6.95
C VAL A 148 2.52 -15.94 -8.35
N SER A 149 1.34 -16.42 -8.76
CA SER A 149 1.13 -16.96 -10.11
C SER A 149 1.26 -15.89 -11.19
N ARG A 150 0.78 -14.66 -10.95
CA ARG A 150 0.93 -13.51 -11.85
C ARG A 150 2.39 -13.10 -12.02
N ALA A 151 3.23 -13.30 -11.00
CA ALA A 151 4.67 -13.12 -11.09
C ALA A 151 5.38 -14.28 -11.84
N GLY A 152 4.66 -15.32 -12.24
CA GLY A 152 5.25 -16.52 -12.88
C GLY A 152 5.88 -17.50 -11.89
N GLY A 153 5.47 -17.46 -10.62
CA GLY A 153 5.93 -18.34 -9.55
C GLY A 153 6.99 -17.71 -8.63
N MET A 154 7.12 -18.25 -7.43
CA MET A 154 8.01 -17.72 -6.37
C MET A 154 9.48 -17.68 -6.81
N ASP A 155 9.97 -18.71 -7.49
CA ASP A 155 11.36 -18.75 -8.00
C ASP A 155 11.67 -17.56 -8.93
N LYS A 156 10.71 -17.20 -9.80
CA LYS A 156 10.88 -16.08 -10.73
C LYS A 156 10.80 -14.74 -10.01
N LEU A 157 9.91 -14.62 -9.03
CA LEU A 157 9.79 -13.45 -8.17
C LEU A 157 11.06 -13.21 -7.32
N GLN A 158 11.63 -14.25 -6.71
CA GLN A 158 12.90 -14.14 -5.97
C GLN A 158 14.05 -13.72 -6.88
N ARG A 159 14.12 -14.25 -8.11
CA ARG A 159 15.10 -13.81 -9.11
C ARG A 159 14.91 -12.36 -9.51
N LEU A 160 13.66 -11.90 -9.68
CA LEU A 160 13.37 -10.50 -9.95
C LEU A 160 13.89 -9.60 -8.81
N VAL A 161 13.61 -9.96 -7.56
CA VAL A 161 14.03 -9.17 -6.39
C VAL A 161 15.54 -9.19 -6.19
N SER A 162 16.20 -10.31 -6.46
CA SER A 162 17.67 -10.36 -6.50
C SER A 162 18.24 -9.41 -7.55
N HIS A 163 17.69 -9.41 -8.78
CA HIS A 163 18.15 -8.46 -9.81
C HIS A 163 17.76 -7.02 -9.51
N LEU A 164 16.66 -6.77 -8.80
CA LEU A 164 16.30 -5.43 -8.33
C LEU A 164 17.34 -4.89 -7.36
N LYS A 165 17.85 -5.73 -6.45
CA LYS A 165 18.96 -5.37 -5.56
C LYS A 165 20.19 -4.96 -6.36
N ASP A 166 20.64 -5.82 -7.30
CA ASP A 166 21.77 -5.52 -8.19
C ASP A 166 21.54 -4.21 -8.95
N PHE A 167 20.33 -4.01 -9.49
CA PHE A 167 19.96 -2.80 -10.23
C PHE A 167 20.08 -1.54 -9.35
N MET A 168 19.61 -1.60 -8.12
CA MET A 168 19.67 -0.48 -7.18
C MET A 168 21.11 -0.13 -6.78
N GLU A 169 21.96 -1.14 -6.64
CA GLU A 169 23.39 -0.98 -6.34
C GLU A 169 24.15 -0.43 -7.56
N ASP A 170 24.02 -1.07 -8.71
CA ASP A 170 24.72 -0.71 -9.96
C ASP A 170 24.35 0.70 -10.44
N SER A 171 23.08 1.10 -10.25
CA SER A 171 22.59 2.42 -10.64
C SER A 171 22.71 3.49 -9.56
N ASP A 172 23.29 3.19 -8.41
CA ASP A 172 23.44 4.11 -7.27
C ASP A 172 22.10 4.81 -6.91
N LEU A 173 21.01 4.04 -6.89
CA LEU A 173 19.70 4.56 -6.52
C LEU A 173 19.66 5.03 -5.05
N LYS A 174 20.59 4.54 -4.21
CA LYS A 174 20.84 5.09 -2.86
C LYS A 174 21.06 6.61 -2.92
N SER A 175 22.02 7.06 -3.73
CA SER A 175 22.33 8.48 -3.88
C SER A 175 21.19 9.26 -4.51
N PHE A 176 20.45 8.66 -5.45
CA PHE A 176 19.24 9.27 -6.00
C PHE A 176 18.21 9.54 -4.91
N PHE A 177 17.86 8.54 -4.10
CA PHE A 177 16.86 8.71 -3.05
C PHE A 177 17.30 9.71 -1.98
N ASN A 178 18.58 9.68 -1.57
CA ASN A 178 19.13 10.67 -0.64
C ASN A 178 19.08 12.09 -1.21
N LYS A 179 19.30 12.26 -2.51
CA LYS A 179 19.18 13.56 -3.18
C LYS A 179 17.76 14.11 -3.19
N TYR A 180 16.75 13.24 -3.20
CA TYR A 180 15.33 13.59 -3.23
C TYR A 180 14.61 13.35 -1.88
N GLU A 181 15.35 13.24 -0.78
CA GLU A 181 14.81 12.96 0.55
C GLU A 181 13.72 13.97 0.96
N ASP A 182 14.01 15.27 0.87
CA ASP A 182 13.05 16.34 1.19
C ASP A 182 11.76 16.25 0.36
N PHE A 183 11.86 15.83 -0.91
CA PHE A 183 10.72 15.69 -1.82
C PHE A 183 9.76 14.57 -1.40
N TYR A 184 10.29 13.51 -0.79
CA TYR A 184 9.49 12.45 -0.19
C TYR A 184 8.91 12.86 1.16
N ILE A 185 9.72 13.50 2.02
CA ILE A 185 9.29 13.99 3.33
C ILE A 185 8.10 14.95 3.16
N GLU A 186 8.19 15.91 2.25
CA GLU A 186 7.11 16.86 1.96
C GLU A 186 5.81 16.14 1.57
N ARG A 187 5.88 15.08 0.76
CA ARG A 187 4.70 14.28 0.39
C ARG A 187 4.11 13.53 1.55
N MET A 188 4.95 12.87 2.35
CA MET A 188 4.50 12.11 3.51
C MET A 188 3.84 13.03 4.54
N GLN A 189 4.44 14.20 4.82
CA GLN A 189 3.86 15.23 5.69
C GLN A 189 2.51 15.72 5.15
N LYS A 190 2.44 16.07 3.86
CA LYS A 190 1.17 16.46 3.22
C LYS A 190 0.10 15.37 3.29
N GLY A 191 0.49 14.10 3.17
CA GLY A 191 -0.41 12.96 3.33
C GLY A 191 -0.96 12.89 4.76
N GLN A 192 -0.06 12.97 5.75
CA GLN A 192 -0.40 12.99 7.18
C GLN A 192 -1.34 14.15 7.53
N GLU A 193 -1.01 15.38 7.12
CA GLU A 193 -1.81 16.58 7.38
C GLU A 193 -3.24 16.41 6.86
N ARG A 194 -3.42 15.89 5.64
CA ARG A 194 -4.75 15.70 5.06
C ARG A 194 -5.57 14.61 5.74
N VAL A 195 -4.92 13.50 6.12
CA VAL A 195 -5.56 12.44 6.90
C VAL A 195 -6.04 13.00 8.24
N HIS A 196 -5.20 13.79 8.90
CA HIS A 196 -5.50 14.43 10.17
C HIS A 196 -6.62 15.47 10.05
N ASP A 197 -6.46 16.46 9.17
CA ASP A 197 -7.36 17.60 9.01
C ASP A 197 -8.79 17.19 8.59
N LYS A 198 -8.92 16.07 7.87
CA LYS A 198 -10.21 15.52 7.44
C LYS A 198 -10.76 14.44 8.36
N GLU A 199 -10.07 14.16 9.47
CA GLU A 199 -10.42 13.08 10.39
C GLU A 199 -10.63 11.73 9.67
N VAL A 200 -9.85 11.44 8.61
CA VAL A 200 -10.09 10.31 7.70
C VAL A 200 -10.12 8.98 8.45
N GLU A 201 -9.16 8.77 9.35
CA GLU A 201 -9.10 7.55 10.16
C GLU A 201 -10.33 7.37 11.05
N LYS A 202 -10.79 8.45 11.70
CA LYS A 202 -11.99 8.42 12.55
C LYS A 202 -13.23 8.08 11.71
N ILE A 203 -13.30 8.58 10.48
CA ILE A 203 -14.41 8.31 9.56
C ILE A 203 -14.39 6.86 9.08
N ILE A 204 -13.24 6.34 8.67
CA ILE A 204 -13.11 4.92 8.29
C ILE A 204 -13.46 4.01 9.47
N ASN A 205 -12.85 4.24 10.64
CA ASN A 205 -13.08 3.43 11.84
C ASN A 205 -14.56 3.51 12.29
N GLY A 206 -15.13 4.72 12.26
CA GLY A 206 -16.54 4.94 12.58
C GLY A 206 -17.46 4.25 11.58
N PHE A 207 -17.13 4.30 10.29
CA PHE A 207 -17.90 3.70 9.21
C PHE A 207 -17.88 2.19 9.27
N TYR A 208 -16.71 1.54 9.39
CA TYR A 208 -16.61 0.08 9.44
C TYR A 208 -16.92 -0.51 10.82
N GLY A 209 -16.86 0.29 11.88
CA GLY A 209 -17.21 -0.11 13.25
C GLY A 209 -16.08 -0.74 14.05
N HIS A 210 -14.94 -1.00 13.44
CA HIS A 210 -13.71 -1.41 14.13
C HIS A 210 -12.50 -0.66 13.56
N PRO A 211 -11.47 -0.40 14.39
CA PRO A 211 -10.32 0.38 13.97
C PRO A 211 -9.45 -0.37 12.96
N ILE A 212 -8.78 0.38 12.08
CA ILE A 212 -7.57 -0.10 11.41
C ILE A 212 -6.48 -0.25 12.47
N ASP A 213 -5.88 -1.44 12.58
CA ASP A 213 -4.73 -1.65 13.47
C ASP A 213 -3.53 -0.80 13.04
N GLU A 214 -3.12 -0.94 11.78
CA GLU A 214 -2.14 -0.08 11.13
C GLU A 214 -2.30 -0.15 9.60
N ALA A 215 -2.28 1.01 8.94
CA ALA A 215 -2.15 1.12 7.49
C ALA A 215 -0.89 1.90 7.15
N LEU A 216 0.06 1.25 6.47
CA LEU A 216 1.31 1.89 6.03
C LEU A 216 1.26 2.17 4.53
N VAL A 217 0.89 3.39 4.17
CA VAL A 217 0.78 3.88 2.80
C VAL A 217 2.17 4.09 2.21
N THR A 218 2.52 3.30 1.18
CA THR A 218 3.73 3.49 0.40
C THR A 218 3.52 4.63 -0.60
N VAL A 219 4.19 5.76 -0.35
CA VAL A 219 4.25 6.91 -1.25
C VAL A 219 5.14 6.57 -2.44
N THR A 220 4.54 6.57 -3.62
CA THR A 220 5.26 6.37 -4.89
C THR A 220 4.87 7.45 -5.89
N PRO A 221 5.70 8.51 -6.04
CA PRO A 221 5.44 9.65 -6.93
C PRO A 221 5.29 9.29 -8.40
N LEU A 222 5.74 8.09 -8.80
CA LEU A 222 5.60 7.55 -10.15
C LEU A 222 4.32 6.76 -10.36
N SER A 223 3.63 6.40 -9.29
CA SER A 223 2.33 5.75 -9.41
C SER A 223 1.27 6.76 -9.80
N MET A 224 0.30 6.25 -10.56
CA MET A 224 -0.85 7.04 -10.96
C MET A 224 -2.18 6.38 -10.62
N ASN A 225 -2.17 5.06 -10.58
CA ASN A 225 -3.21 4.32 -9.91
C ASN A 225 -2.82 4.24 -8.43
N ALA A 226 -3.76 3.84 -7.63
CA ALA A 226 -3.48 3.39 -6.28
C ALA A 226 -3.82 1.91 -6.20
N TYR A 227 -3.23 1.22 -5.24
CA TYR A 227 -3.48 -0.19 -5.03
C TYR A 227 -3.55 -0.49 -3.53
N GLY A 228 -4.71 -0.95 -3.08
CA GLY A 228 -4.99 -1.44 -1.73
C GLY A 228 -4.41 -2.82 -1.53
N SER A 229 -3.08 -2.88 -1.38
CA SER A 229 -2.39 -4.14 -1.07
C SER A 229 -2.48 -4.46 0.41
N SER A 230 -2.50 -5.75 0.75
CA SER A 230 -2.37 -6.21 2.13
C SER A 230 -1.56 -7.50 2.20
N VAL A 231 -0.94 -7.74 3.35
CA VAL A 231 -0.16 -8.95 3.61
C VAL A 231 -0.63 -9.56 4.92
N LEU A 232 -1.11 -10.80 4.86
CA LEU A 232 -1.53 -11.53 6.06
C LEU A 232 -0.31 -12.16 6.73
N ARG A 233 -0.06 -11.81 7.99
CA ARG A 233 0.94 -12.47 8.82
C ARG A 233 0.41 -13.80 9.35
N LYS A 234 1.32 -14.74 9.58
CA LYS A 234 1.02 -16.06 10.16
C LYS A 234 0.48 -16.01 11.59
N ASP A 235 0.64 -14.88 12.28
CA ASP A 235 0.04 -14.62 13.59
C ASP A 235 -1.38 -14.02 13.51
N GLY A 236 -1.92 -13.88 12.29
CA GLY A 236 -3.28 -13.40 12.02
C GLY A 236 -3.42 -11.89 11.84
N ILE A 237 -2.32 -11.13 11.91
CA ILE A 237 -2.33 -9.69 11.72
C ILE A 237 -2.34 -9.38 10.21
N LEU A 238 -3.32 -8.59 9.76
CA LEU A 238 -3.36 -8.08 8.39
C LEU A 238 -2.59 -6.76 8.29
N GLU A 239 -1.46 -6.78 7.60
CA GLU A 239 -0.72 -5.56 7.30
C GLU A 239 -1.36 -4.84 6.11
N VAL A 240 -1.97 -3.68 6.34
CA VAL A 240 -2.56 -2.86 5.27
C VAL A 240 -1.47 -1.99 4.63
N LYS A 241 -1.23 -2.16 3.33
CA LYS A 241 -0.11 -1.54 2.59
C LYS A 241 -0.57 -0.84 1.29
N PRO A 242 -1.42 0.21 1.35
CA PRO A 242 -1.81 0.92 0.15
C PRO A 242 -0.57 1.52 -0.54
N THR A 243 -0.53 1.47 -1.87
CA THR A 243 0.54 2.06 -2.66
C THR A 243 -0.05 3.15 -3.55
N MET A 244 0.34 4.41 -3.34
CA MET A 244 -0.21 5.57 -4.05
C MET A 244 0.70 6.81 -3.94
N ASP A 245 0.45 7.85 -4.74
CA ASP A 245 1.07 9.16 -4.53
C ASP A 245 0.16 10.10 -3.71
N VAL A 246 0.74 11.17 -3.18
CA VAL A 246 0.02 12.25 -2.50
C VAL A 246 -0.20 13.42 -3.47
N PHE A 247 -1.33 13.41 -4.17
CA PHE A 247 -1.66 14.38 -5.24
C PHE A 247 -2.06 15.77 -4.72
N ASP A 248 -1.85 16.86 -5.45
CA ASP A 248 -2.27 18.20 -5.02
C ASP A 248 -3.78 18.36 -4.77
N ASN A 249 -4.61 17.62 -5.51
CA ASN A 249 -6.05 17.58 -5.27
C ASN A 249 -6.33 16.74 -4.01
N GLU A 250 -6.52 17.42 -2.87
CA GLU A 250 -6.83 16.80 -1.57
C GLU A 250 -8.04 15.87 -1.64
N LYS A 251 -9.13 16.32 -2.27
CA LYS A 251 -10.39 15.57 -2.34
C LYS A 251 -10.22 14.24 -3.07
N LEU A 252 -9.52 14.28 -4.20
CA LEU A 252 -9.17 13.07 -4.96
C LEU A 252 -8.24 12.15 -4.17
N PHE A 253 -7.24 12.72 -3.49
CA PHE A 253 -6.33 11.94 -2.64
C PHE A 253 -7.07 11.21 -1.52
N VAL A 254 -7.95 11.91 -0.79
CA VAL A 254 -8.75 11.33 0.30
C VAL A 254 -9.71 10.26 -0.23
N SER A 255 -10.38 10.51 -1.36
CA SER A 255 -11.28 9.54 -2.01
C SER A 255 -10.55 8.24 -2.35
N ILE A 256 -9.37 8.35 -2.98
CA ILE A 256 -8.53 7.19 -3.35
C ILE A 256 -8.03 6.46 -2.09
N LEU A 257 -7.52 7.18 -1.09
CA LEU A 257 -7.04 6.55 0.14
C LEU A 257 -8.13 5.74 0.85
N ILE A 258 -9.34 6.32 0.96
CA ILE A 258 -10.50 5.63 1.54
C ILE A 258 -10.88 4.41 0.70
N HIS A 259 -10.85 4.53 -0.63
CA HIS A 259 -11.12 3.42 -1.55
C HIS A 259 -10.14 2.26 -1.35
N GLU A 260 -8.83 2.53 -1.36
CA GLU A 260 -7.82 1.48 -1.21
C GLU A 260 -7.85 0.81 0.16
N ILE A 261 -8.09 1.58 1.23
CA ILE A 261 -8.27 1.00 2.57
C ILE A 261 -9.56 0.18 2.64
N SER A 262 -10.64 0.60 1.98
CA SER A 262 -11.92 -0.10 2.01
C SER A 262 -11.83 -1.54 1.47
N HIS A 263 -10.91 -1.82 0.54
CA HIS A 263 -10.66 -3.19 0.08
C HIS A 263 -10.25 -4.14 1.20
N THR A 264 -9.53 -3.67 2.23
CA THR A 264 -9.09 -4.54 3.34
C THR A 264 -10.24 -4.97 4.25
N TYR A 265 -11.34 -4.24 4.23
CA TYR A 265 -12.58 -4.60 4.93
C TYR A 265 -13.52 -5.44 4.06
N VAL A 266 -13.64 -5.12 2.77
CA VAL A 266 -14.65 -5.73 1.89
C VAL A 266 -14.19 -7.06 1.30
N ASN A 267 -12.95 -7.13 0.80
CA ASN A 267 -12.49 -8.31 0.06
C ASN A 267 -12.51 -9.59 0.92
N PRO A 268 -12.09 -9.59 2.20
CA PRO A 268 -12.18 -10.78 3.06
C PRO A 268 -13.62 -11.26 3.24
N LEU A 269 -14.57 -10.35 3.44
CA LEU A 269 -15.99 -10.69 3.62
C LEU A 269 -16.57 -11.36 2.37
N THR A 270 -16.18 -10.90 1.19
CA THR A 270 -16.53 -11.54 -0.08
C THR A 270 -15.90 -12.92 -0.22
N ALA A 271 -14.62 -13.06 0.09
CA ALA A 271 -13.92 -14.35 0.02
C ALA A 271 -14.56 -15.39 0.97
N GLU A 272 -14.88 -15.00 2.20
CA GLU A 272 -15.55 -15.85 3.19
C GLU A 272 -16.98 -16.23 2.79
N ASN A 273 -17.62 -15.43 1.92
CA ASN A 273 -19.00 -15.62 1.48
C ASN A 273 -19.12 -15.94 -0.02
N ILE A 274 -18.04 -16.41 -0.64
CA ILE A 274 -17.95 -16.57 -2.10
C ILE A 274 -19.06 -17.46 -2.68
N ASP A 275 -19.48 -18.50 -1.95
CA ASP A 275 -20.59 -19.37 -2.36
C ASP A 275 -21.94 -18.64 -2.46
N LYS A 276 -22.15 -17.59 -1.67
CA LYS A 276 -23.37 -16.76 -1.72
C LYS A 276 -23.25 -15.72 -2.83
N VAL A 277 -22.07 -15.11 -2.96
CA VAL A 277 -21.75 -14.15 -4.04
C VAL A 277 -21.93 -14.82 -5.42
N ASN A 278 -21.45 -16.04 -5.58
CA ASN A 278 -21.57 -16.78 -6.84
C ASN A 278 -23.02 -17.15 -7.20
N LYS A 279 -23.98 -17.10 -6.27
CA LYS A 279 -25.40 -17.32 -6.59
C LYS A 279 -26.07 -16.11 -7.24
N THR A 280 -25.41 -14.95 -7.20
CA THR A 280 -25.90 -13.71 -7.81
C THR A 280 -25.16 -13.38 -9.11
N ASP A 281 -24.42 -14.35 -9.67
CA ASP A 281 -23.56 -14.15 -10.83
C ASP A 281 -24.29 -13.79 -12.13
N ALA A 282 -25.60 -14.06 -12.23
CA ALA A 282 -26.39 -13.64 -13.38
C ALA A 282 -26.49 -12.11 -13.49
N LEU A 283 -26.35 -11.37 -12.37
CA LEU A 283 -26.20 -9.91 -12.36
C LEU A 283 -24.93 -9.42 -13.09
N PHE A 284 -23.93 -10.28 -13.28
CA PHE A 284 -22.72 -9.86 -13.98
C PHE A 284 -22.92 -9.73 -15.49
N GLU A 285 -23.77 -10.55 -16.10
CA GLU A 285 -23.98 -10.58 -17.56
C GLU A 285 -24.25 -9.19 -18.17
N PRO A 286 -25.19 -8.36 -17.65
CA PRO A 286 -25.48 -7.05 -18.25
C PRO A 286 -24.33 -6.02 -18.13
N ILE A 287 -23.39 -6.22 -17.21
CA ILE A 287 -22.28 -5.27 -16.96
C ILE A 287 -20.90 -5.83 -17.31
N ARG A 288 -20.79 -7.11 -17.69
CA ARG A 288 -19.53 -7.85 -17.89
C ARG A 288 -18.54 -7.09 -18.75
N ASP A 289 -18.95 -6.64 -19.94
CA ASP A 289 -18.06 -5.97 -20.89
C ASP A 289 -17.57 -4.59 -20.40
N ILE A 290 -18.36 -3.91 -19.58
CA ILE A 290 -17.99 -2.61 -19.01
C ILE A 290 -17.03 -2.82 -17.83
N MET A 291 -17.31 -3.81 -16.97
CA MET A 291 -16.48 -4.16 -15.82
C MET A 291 -15.14 -4.76 -16.25
N ALA A 292 -15.12 -5.66 -17.23
CA ALA A 292 -13.89 -6.28 -17.73
C ALA A 292 -12.91 -5.24 -18.31
N ARG A 293 -13.41 -4.20 -19.00
CA ARG A 293 -12.58 -3.08 -19.50
C ARG A 293 -11.97 -2.23 -18.39
N GLN A 294 -12.51 -2.31 -17.19
CA GLN A 294 -12.03 -1.63 -15.99
C GLN A 294 -11.24 -2.56 -15.06
N ALA A 295 -10.75 -3.69 -15.59
CA ALA A 295 -10.00 -4.72 -14.87
C ALA A 295 -10.81 -5.55 -13.85
N TYR A 296 -12.14 -5.61 -14.00
CA TYR A 296 -13.02 -6.44 -13.19
C TYR A 296 -13.70 -7.54 -14.04
N PRO A 297 -12.93 -8.54 -14.55
CA PRO A 297 -13.43 -9.53 -15.52
C PRO A 297 -14.34 -10.63 -14.92
N ILE A 298 -14.51 -10.69 -13.60
CA ILE A 298 -15.34 -11.68 -12.92
C ILE A 298 -16.29 -11.01 -11.93
N TRP A 299 -17.38 -11.71 -11.61
CA TRP A 299 -18.45 -11.19 -10.76
C TRP A 299 -17.96 -10.79 -9.36
N GLU A 300 -17.13 -11.63 -8.73
CA GLU A 300 -16.54 -11.35 -7.42
C GLU A 300 -15.86 -9.99 -7.35
N TYR A 301 -15.03 -9.67 -8.36
CA TYR A 301 -14.32 -8.38 -8.41
C TYR A 301 -15.29 -7.22 -8.62
N ALA A 302 -16.31 -7.40 -9.46
CA ALA A 302 -17.34 -6.39 -9.63
C ALA A 302 -18.10 -6.14 -8.31
N VAL A 303 -18.46 -7.18 -7.55
CA VAL A 303 -19.14 -7.03 -6.25
C VAL A 303 -18.28 -6.27 -5.25
N ASN A 304 -17.01 -6.66 -5.09
CA ASN A 304 -16.06 -5.96 -4.22
C ASN A 304 -16.02 -4.47 -4.55
N GLU A 305 -15.88 -4.14 -5.83
CA GLU A 305 -15.78 -2.78 -6.30
C GLU A 305 -17.06 -1.96 -6.13
N HIS A 306 -18.23 -2.55 -6.39
CA HIS A 306 -19.50 -1.85 -6.15
C HIS A 306 -19.63 -1.45 -4.67
N ILE A 307 -19.31 -2.37 -3.76
CA ILE A 307 -19.40 -2.14 -2.32
C ILE A 307 -18.36 -1.09 -1.88
N VAL A 308 -17.10 -1.25 -2.28
CA VAL A 308 -16.03 -0.31 -1.96
C VAL A 308 -16.35 1.09 -2.47
N ARG A 309 -16.81 1.23 -3.72
CA ARG A 309 -17.16 2.53 -4.32
C ARG A 309 -18.36 3.18 -3.64
N ALA A 310 -19.36 2.41 -3.24
CA ALA A 310 -20.48 2.92 -2.45
C ALA A 310 -20.04 3.38 -1.06
N ASN A 311 -19.19 2.60 -0.38
CA ASN A 311 -18.60 2.96 0.91
C ASN A 311 -17.79 4.27 0.80
N THR A 312 -16.93 4.38 -0.21
CA THR A 312 -16.15 5.59 -0.48
C THR A 312 -17.05 6.80 -0.71
N ALA A 313 -18.08 6.70 -1.55
CA ALA A 313 -18.99 7.81 -1.82
C ALA A 313 -19.68 8.32 -0.53
N LEU A 314 -20.16 7.41 0.31
CA LEU A 314 -20.80 7.75 1.58
C LEU A 314 -19.83 8.40 2.56
N MET A 315 -18.61 7.87 2.71
CA MET A 315 -17.57 8.48 3.57
C MET A 315 -17.10 9.84 3.03
N MET A 316 -16.95 10.00 1.71
CA MET A 316 -16.69 11.29 1.07
C MET A 316 -17.81 12.30 1.34
N GLY A 317 -19.06 11.82 1.40
CA GLY A 317 -20.21 12.61 1.85
C GLY A 317 -20.11 13.09 3.30
N GLN A 318 -19.57 12.27 4.20
CA GLN A 318 -19.34 12.66 5.60
C GLN A 318 -18.24 13.72 5.72
N ILE A 319 -17.20 13.64 4.89
CA ILE A 319 -16.06 14.58 4.92
C ILE A 319 -16.40 15.91 4.24
N TYR A 320 -17.01 15.84 3.06
CA TYR A 320 -17.12 16.98 2.15
C TYR A 320 -18.57 17.41 1.85
N GLY A 321 -19.55 16.73 2.43
CA GLY A 321 -20.98 17.02 2.29
C GLY A 321 -21.70 16.18 1.25
N GLU A 322 -23.03 16.17 1.32
CA GLU A 322 -23.92 15.33 0.50
C GLU A 322 -23.72 15.51 -1.01
N SER A 323 -23.38 16.72 -1.47
CA SER A 323 -23.08 16.96 -2.88
C SER A 323 -21.86 16.19 -3.38
N GLU A 324 -20.90 15.89 -2.51
CA GLU A 324 -19.75 15.06 -2.87
C GLU A 324 -20.11 13.58 -2.96
N CYS A 325 -20.94 13.09 -2.04
CA CYS A 325 -21.49 11.74 -2.13
C CYS A 325 -22.18 11.52 -3.48
N GLU A 326 -23.08 12.44 -3.86
CA GLU A 326 -23.78 12.35 -5.14
C GLU A 326 -22.84 12.51 -6.34
N SER A 327 -21.79 13.33 -6.24
CA SER A 327 -20.75 13.44 -7.28
C SER A 327 -20.02 12.11 -7.50
N GLU A 328 -19.60 11.44 -6.43
CA GLU A 328 -18.94 10.13 -6.49
C GLU A 328 -19.90 9.04 -7.01
N LEU A 329 -21.14 8.98 -6.51
CA LEU A 329 -22.14 8.03 -7.03
C LEU A 329 -22.44 8.26 -8.51
N SER A 330 -22.64 9.51 -8.93
CA SER A 330 -22.89 9.87 -10.33
C SER A 330 -21.72 9.48 -11.24
N LYS A 331 -20.48 9.68 -10.80
CA LYS A 331 -19.29 9.18 -11.52
C LYS A 331 -19.34 7.67 -11.70
N ASN A 332 -19.62 6.91 -10.64
CA ASN A 332 -19.70 5.44 -10.70
C ASN A 332 -20.85 4.95 -11.59
N ARG A 333 -22.02 5.62 -11.58
CA ARG A 333 -23.11 5.32 -12.53
C ARG A 333 -22.64 5.47 -13.98
N ASN A 334 -21.92 6.56 -14.28
CA ASN A 334 -21.38 6.81 -15.62
C ASN A 334 -20.27 5.82 -16.02
N GLU A 335 -19.55 5.26 -15.04
CA GLU A 335 -18.58 4.17 -15.22
C GLU A 335 -19.24 2.79 -15.38
N GLY A 336 -20.58 2.71 -15.30
CA GLY A 336 -21.35 1.49 -15.56
C GLY A 336 -21.55 0.60 -14.33
N PHE A 337 -21.34 1.11 -13.13
CA PHE A 337 -21.68 0.43 -11.88
C PHE A 337 -23.21 0.44 -11.68
N MET A 338 -23.90 -0.45 -12.40
CA MET A 338 -25.36 -0.48 -12.51
C MET A 338 -26.07 -0.57 -11.16
N TYR A 339 -25.49 -1.28 -10.18
CA TYR A 339 -26.10 -1.57 -8.88
C TYR A 339 -25.67 -0.60 -7.76
N ILE A 340 -24.93 0.47 -8.10
CA ILE A 340 -24.30 1.35 -7.11
C ILE A 340 -25.33 2.04 -6.20
N ASP A 341 -26.48 2.43 -6.73
CA ASP A 341 -27.51 3.14 -5.97
C ASP A 341 -28.24 2.24 -4.96
N ASP A 342 -28.57 1.02 -5.37
CA ASP A 342 -29.21 0.04 -4.50
C ASP A 342 -28.28 -0.33 -3.34
N ILE A 343 -27.00 -0.56 -3.64
CA ILE A 343 -25.99 -0.87 -2.64
C ILE A 343 -25.75 0.32 -1.71
N ALA A 344 -25.59 1.54 -2.24
CA ALA A 344 -25.42 2.75 -1.42
C ALA A 344 -26.62 2.97 -0.49
N LYS A 345 -27.85 2.78 -0.99
CA LYS A 345 -29.07 2.86 -0.18
C LYS A 345 -29.11 1.80 0.92
N SER A 346 -28.67 0.58 0.65
CA SER A 346 -28.51 -0.47 1.66
C SER A 346 -27.53 -0.03 2.75
N ILE A 347 -26.38 0.52 2.37
CA ILE A 347 -25.35 0.95 3.33
C ILE A 347 -25.81 2.18 4.15
N VAL A 348 -26.68 3.04 3.61
CA VAL A 348 -27.35 4.08 4.40
C VAL A 348 -28.22 3.47 5.50
N TYR A 349 -28.95 2.38 5.22
CA TYR A 349 -29.69 1.65 6.24
C TYR A 349 -28.76 1.11 7.33
N TYR A 350 -27.61 0.54 6.97
CA TYR A 350 -26.57 0.16 7.92
C TYR A 350 -26.17 1.33 8.83
N SER A 351 -25.86 2.48 8.23
CA SER A 351 -25.42 3.69 8.95
C SER A 351 -26.47 4.23 9.92
N GLN A 352 -27.76 4.01 9.63
CA GLN A 352 -28.89 4.42 10.47
C GLN A 352 -29.27 3.39 11.55
N ASN A 353 -28.77 2.16 11.47
CA ASN A 353 -29.16 1.04 12.34
C ASN A 353 -27.95 0.40 13.05
N ARG A 354 -27.01 1.23 13.50
CA ARG A 354 -25.76 0.79 14.14
C ARG A 354 -25.96 0.05 15.47
N ASP A 355 -27.09 0.25 16.15
CA ASP A 355 -27.46 -0.56 17.32
C ASP A 355 -27.67 -2.03 16.98
N LYS A 356 -28.10 -2.33 15.74
CA LYS A 356 -28.29 -3.70 15.23
C LYS A 356 -27.04 -4.21 14.51
N TYR A 357 -26.37 -3.32 13.78
CA TYR A 357 -25.16 -3.63 13.00
C TYR A 357 -24.01 -2.74 13.47
N PRO A 358 -23.36 -3.09 14.60
CA PRO A 358 -22.28 -2.28 15.16
C PRO A 358 -21.07 -2.24 14.22
N GLU A 359 -20.83 -3.29 13.45
CA GLU A 359 -19.71 -3.45 12.52
C GLU A 359 -20.23 -3.78 11.12
N PHE A 360 -19.50 -3.36 10.10
CA PHE A 360 -19.84 -3.57 8.69
C PHE A 360 -19.86 -5.06 8.32
N GLU A 361 -18.96 -5.87 8.90
CA GLU A 361 -18.94 -7.32 8.78
C GLU A 361 -20.31 -7.94 9.10
N GLY A 362 -20.93 -7.50 10.21
CA GLY A 362 -22.26 -7.97 10.62
C GLY A 362 -23.39 -7.55 9.67
N TYR A 363 -23.16 -6.57 8.79
CA TYR A 363 -24.14 -6.11 7.81
C TYR A 363 -23.93 -6.69 6.40
N TYR A 364 -22.74 -7.19 6.09
CA TYR A 364 -22.37 -7.64 4.74
C TYR A 364 -23.38 -8.60 4.11
N LEU A 365 -23.93 -9.55 4.89
CA LEU A 365 -24.93 -10.50 4.39
C LEU A 365 -26.26 -9.86 3.97
N GLU A 366 -26.61 -8.68 4.48
CA GLU A 366 -27.79 -7.94 4.01
C GLU A 366 -27.55 -7.33 2.62
N ILE A 367 -26.31 -6.96 2.30
CA ILE A 367 -25.92 -6.53 0.94
C ILE A 367 -26.01 -7.72 -0.03
N ILE A 368 -25.53 -8.90 0.37
CA ILE A 368 -25.67 -10.11 -0.46
C ILE A 368 -27.12 -10.46 -0.68
N LYS A 369 -27.96 -10.37 0.36
CA LYS A 369 -29.40 -10.59 0.24
C LYS A 369 -30.06 -9.59 -0.74
N LEU A 370 -29.66 -8.32 -0.71
CA LEU A 370 -30.10 -7.33 -1.72
C LEU A 370 -29.73 -7.80 -3.13
N LEU A 371 -28.51 -8.29 -3.35
CA LEU A 371 -28.11 -8.82 -4.65
C LEU A 371 -28.91 -10.07 -5.03
N GLU A 372 -29.25 -10.96 -4.09
CA GLU A 372 -30.13 -12.11 -4.34
C GLU A 372 -31.54 -11.66 -4.77
N ASP A 373 -32.10 -10.63 -4.14
CA ASP A 373 -33.41 -10.07 -4.48
C ASP A 373 -33.37 -9.45 -5.90
N LEU A 374 -32.35 -8.65 -6.22
CA LEU A 374 -32.15 -8.08 -7.56
C LEU A 374 -31.98 -9.15 -8.65
N ASN A 375 -31.32 -10.26 -8.31
CA ASN A 375 -31.10 -11.39 -9.21
C ASN A 375 -32.38 -12.21 -9.46
N GLY A 376 -33.34 -12.19 -8.53
CA GLY A 376 -34.64 -12.82 -8.70
C GLY A 376 -35.61 -12.02 -9.57
N ASP A 377 -35.38 -10.71 -9.72
CA ASP A 377 -36.18 -9.79 -10.53
C ASP A 377 -35.68 -9.64 -11.99
N SER A 378 -34.46 -10.13 -12.29
CA SER A 378 -33.84 -10.17 -13.62
C SER A 378 -34.13 -11.46 -14.38
#